data_AF-A0A8J5BHD9-F1
#
_entry.id   AF-A0A8J5BHD9-F1
#
_cell.length_a   1.000
_cell.length_b   1.000
_cell.length_c   1.000
_cell.angle_alpha   90.00
_cell.angle_beta   90.00
_cell.angle_gamma   90.00
#
_symmetry.space_group_name_H-M   'P 1'
#
loop_
_entity.id
_entity.type
_entity.pdbx_description
1 polymer ?
#
loop_
_entity_poly.entity_id
_entity_poly.type
_entity_poly.pdbx_seq_one_letter_code
_entity_poly.pdbx_strand_id
1 'polypeptide(L)'
;MVLIPKEPKEHVARRANILVAYILTFVLLGMPLWLYTTSVERSPLPHEDMAYYDGSVTSELHVKVPVIFSGVDSATASQIEAELAQQLASQNIYGWGIIPSTTEGVHIHIAEADSPTYTVEHQGQEIRITSPQKDLVKATVASILSVYRPEIQDFLRLVGREKSKDDLAVIYSPQYYITFSLFHGGGVPVSWDIQPALREYFDPLLNELQHVATFNVDTQVEHHAELSRKPEKVDNQYVLTPGDLSTFINSASWGLSSVHKDPTLHFILYVPDIEDLPMHIQGSESDSFVVPQWGGVKLINGQTHFSKEQLKPILETFSAQLLTLLGAPAQPASPAMRISALSRLFTVKALLISAQTLGSLSRLTKSLPSIAVPISTMNGVQKALEDLKTSIESLELGKNWKAVYFAAESMKKAQEGFFEKMMVQQMYFPDEHKVAVYLPLLGPIFVVILTGFGRVMRERKARLGEEEAVEEALKGLSEEERKTKKVTIVAGEVPI
;
A
#
# COMPACT_ATOMS: atom_id res chain seq x y z
N MET A 1 -75.47 28.21 -27.03
CA MET A 1 -74.19 27.62 -27.47
C MET A 1 -73.15 28.73 -27.37
N VAL A 2 -72.31 28.72 -26.33
CA VAL A 2 -71.31 29.77 -26.11
C VAL A 2 -70.18 29.52 -27.11
N LEU A 3 -70.12 30.34 -28.15
CA LEU A 3 -69.03 30.35 -29.13
C LEU A 3 -67.77 30.85 -28.42
N ILE A 4 -66.89 29.93 -28.06
CA ILE A 4 -65.54 30.26 -27.60
C ILE A 4 -64.82 30.92 -28.78
N PRO A 5 -64.36 32.18 -28.69
CA PRO A 5 -63.70 32.84 -29.80
C PRO A 5 -62.41 32.08 -30.17
N LYS A 6 -62.23 31.80 -31.47
CA LYS A 6 -61.01 31.18 -32.02
C LYS A 6 -59.82 32.06 -31.62
N GLU A 7 -58.82 31.48 -30.94
CA GLU A 7 -57.64 32.21 -30.47
C GLU A 7 -56.95 32.97 -31.62
N PRO A 8 -56.52 34.24 -31.40
CA PRO A 8 -55.83 35.01 -32.44
C PRO A 8 -54.53 34.35 -32.88
N LYS A 9 -54.22 34.41 -34.18
CA LYS A 9 -53.07 33.72 -34.80
C LYS A 9 -51.73 34.01 -34.11
N GLU A 10 -51.58 35.22 -33.58
CA GLU A 10 -50.38 35.67 -32.85
C GLU A 10 -50.16 34.93 -31.53
N HIS A 11 -51.21 34.58 -30.78
CA HIS A 11 -51.06 33.87 -29.51
C HIS A 11 -50.61 32.42 -29.73
N VAL A 12 -51.12 31.77 -30.79
CA VAL A 12 -50.70 30.40 -31.17
C VAL A 12 -49.24 30.38 -31.62
N ALA A 13 -48.83 31.35 -32.46
CA ALA A 13 -47.44 31.48 -32.90
C ALA A 13 -46.50 31.79 -31.71
N ARG A 14 -46.92 32.69 -30.81
CA ARG A 14 -46.14 33.03 -29.60
C ARG A 14 -45.99 31.83 -28.67
N ARG A 15 -47.03 31.01 -28.48
CA ARG A 15 -46.98 29.76 -27.70
C ARG A 15 -45.99 28.76 -28.30
N ALA A 16 -46.06 28.54 -29.62
CA ALA A 16 -45.12 27.67 -30.33
C ALA A 16 -43.67 28.17 -30.18
N ASN A 17 -43.44 29.48 -30.32
CA ASN A 17 -42.11 30.08 -30.16
C ASN A 17 -41.59 29.95 -28.73
N ILE A 18 -42.43 30.13 -27.71
CA ILE A 18 -42.05 29.93 -26.29
C ILE A 18 -41.66 28.46 -26.06
N LEU A 19 -42.42 27.51 -26.60
CA LEU A 19 -42.17 26.08 -26.44
C LEU A 19 -40.87 25.65 -27.12
N VAL A 20 -40.64 26.14 -28.34
CA VAL A 20 -39.39 25.94 -29.08
C VAL A 20 -38.21 26.56 -28.33
N ALA A 21 -38.35 27.78 -27.80
CA ALA A 21 -37.31 28.42 -27.00
C ALA A 21 -36.97 27.60 -25.75
N TYR A 22 -37.98 27.08 -25.05
CA TYR A 22 -37.78 26.25 -23.85
C TYR A 22 -37.08 24.92 -24.18
N ILE A 23 -37.46 24.26 -25.28
CA ILE A 23 -36.79 23.05 -25.76
C ILE A 23 -35.34 23.36 -26.14
N LEU A 24 -35.09 24.45 -26.87
CA LEU A 24 -33.74 24.86 -27.25
C LEU A 24 -32.88 25.16 -26.02
N THR A 25 -33.41 25.86 -25.01
CA THR A 25 -32.68 26.09 -23.75
C THR A 25 -32.39 24.77 -23.03
N PHE A 26 -33.35 23.86 -22.94
CA PHE A 26 -33.15 22.57 -22.31
C PHE A 26 -32.09 21.73 -23.04
N VAL A 27 -32.12 21.68 -24.38
CA VAL A 27 -31.18 20.87 -25.17
C VAL A 27 -29.79 21.51 -25.27
N LEU A 28 -29.70 22.84 -25.40
CA LEU A 28 -28.42 23.53 -25.60
C LEU A 28 -27.71 23.90 -24.30
N LEU A 29 -28.45 24.09 -23.20
CA LEU A 29 -27.88 24.48 -21.90
C LEU A 29 -28.15 23.41 -20.83
N GLY A 30 -29.40 22.96 -20.70
CA GLY A 30 -29.79 22.01 -19.66
C GLY A 30 -29.09 20.65 -19.78
N MET A 31 -29.16 20.01 -20.95
CA MET A 31 -28.59 18.69 -21.19
C MET A 31 -27.05 18.70 -21.11
N PRO A 32 -26.30 19.65 -21.72
CA PRO A 32 -24.85 19.69 -21.59
C PRO A 32 -24.40 19.99 -20.15
N LEU A 33 -25.09 20.89 -19.44
CA LEU A 33 -24.80 21.18 -18.04
C LEU A 33 -25.06 19.95 -17.15
N TRP A 34 -26.17 19.25 -17.38
CA TRP A 34 -26.50 18.02 -16.66
C TRP A 34 -25.46 16.94 -16.93
N LEU A 35 -25.10 16.68 -18.19
CA LEU A 35 -24.05 15.71 -18.54
C LEU A 35 -22.70 16.10 -17.93
N TYR A 36 -22.31 17.38 -17.97
CA TYR A 36 -21.06 17.85 -17.39
C TYR A 36 -21.03 17.68 -15.86
N THR A 37 -22.08 18.12 -15.17
CA THR A 37 -22.17 18.07 -13.70
C THR A 37 -22.42 16.65 -13.15
N THR A 38 -22.93 15.73 -13.97
CA THR A 38 -23.14 14.33 -13.59
C THR A 38 -22.05 13.39 -14.11
N SER A 39 -21.16 13.87 -14.98
CA SER A 39 -19.99 13.12 -15.42
C SER A 39 -19.04 12.87 -14.25
N VAL A 40 -18.50 11.67 -14.21
CA VAL A 40 -17.52 11.27 -13.20
C VAL A 40 -16.14 11.69 -13.69
N GLU A 41 -15.38 12.41 -12.86
CA GLU A 41 -13.98 12.74 -13.15
C GLU A 41 -13.17 11.45 -13.34
N ARG A 42 -12.53 11.30 -14.50
CA ARG A 42 -11.72 10.11 -14.81
C ARG A 42 -10.47 10.49 -15.58
N SER A 43 -9.38 10.61 -14.83
CA SER A 43 -8.05 10.87 -15.39
C SER A 43 -7.46 9.61 -16.02
N PRO A 44 -6.70 9.73 -17.13
CA PRO A 44 -6.09 8.59 -17.81
C PRO A 44 -4.98 7.98 -16.94
N LEU A 45 -4.98 6.67 -16.76
CA LEU A 45 -3.92 5.97 -16.05
C LEU A 45 -2.99 5.23 -17.04
N PRO A 46 -1.69 5.12 -16.76
CA PRO A 46 -0.72 4.38 -17.57
C PRO A 46 -0.90 2.86 -17.39
N HIS A 47 -2.00 2.33 -17.91
CA HIS A 47 -2.40 0.93 -17.69
C HIS A 47 -1.39 -0.11 -18.20
N GLU A 48 -0.65 0.22 -19.25
CA GLU A 48 0.37 -0.65 -19.84
C GLU A 48 1.54 -0.83 -18.87
N ASP A 49 2.10 0.27 -18.36
CA ASP A 49 3.19 0.25 -17.39
C ASP A 49 2.78 -0.44 -16.08
N MET A 50 1.57 -0.16 -15.58
CA MET A 50 1.05 -0.80 -14.36
C MET A 50 0.93 -2.32 -14.53
N ALA A 51 0.47 -2.77 -15.71
CA ALA A 51 0.35 -4.21 -16.01
C ALA A 51 1.71 -4.86 -16.26
N TYR A 52 2.66 -4.13 -16.87
CA TYR A 52 4.03 -4.58 -17.08
C TYR A 52 4.70 -4.92 -15.74
N TYR A 53 4.71 -3.99 -14.79
CA TYR A 53 5.37 -4.23 -13.51
C TYR A 53 4.64 -5.29 -12.66
N ASP A 54 3.31 -5.35 -12.66
CA ASP A 54 2.58 -6.39 -11.93
C ASP A 54 2.94 -7.82 -12.39
N GLY A 55 3.20 -8.00 -13.69
CA GLY A 55 3.59 -9.28 -14.29
C GLY A 55 5.09 -9.57 -14.29
N SER A 56 5.94 -8.53 -14.40
CA SER A 56 7.37 -8.68 -14.70
C SER A 56 8.30 -8.11 -13.63
N VAL A 57 7.81 -7.48 -12.56
CA VAL A 57 8.67 -6.88 -11.53
C VAL A 57 9.69 -7.88 -10.98
N THR A 58 9.31 -9.15 -10.79
CA THR A 58 10.21 -10.19 -10.24
C THR A 58 11.43 -10.44 -11.11
N SER A 59 11.31 -10.32 -12.44
CA SER A 59 12.45 -10.47 -13.36
C SER A 59 13.32 -9.22 -13.47
N GLU A 60 12.82 -8.06 -13.05
CA GLU A 60 13.58 -6.80 -13.02
C GLU A 60 14.39 -6.64 -11.72
N LEU A 61 14.10 -7.45 -10.69
CA LEU A 61 14.77 -7.36 -9.40
C LEU A 61 16.16 -8.01 -9.45
N HIS A 62 17.18 -7.19 -9.70
CA HIS A 62 18.59 -7.56 -9.62
C HIS A 62 19.26 -6.95 -8.39
N VAL A 63 19.23 -7.69 -7.29
CA VAL A 63 19.90 -7.34 -6.04
C VAL A 63 21.42 -7.49 -6.20
N LYS A 64 22.16 -6.38 -6.08
CA LYS A 64 23.62 -6.37 -6.10
C LYS A 64 24.18 -5.90 -4.76
N VAL A 65 24.96 -6.74 -4.10
CA VAL A 65 25.68 -6.38 -2.87
C VAL A 65 27.02 -5.72 -3.23
N PRO A 66 27.24 -4.43 -2.90
CA PRO A 66 28.53 -3.79 -3.15
C PRO A 66 29.61 -4.38 -2.23
N VAL A 67 30.75 -4.74 -2.81
CA VAL A 67 31.86 -5.42 -2.12
C VAL A 67 33.18 -4.74 -2.44
N ILE A 68 33.97 -4.44 -1.40
CA ILE A 68 35.33 -3.91 -1.52
C ILE A 68 36.31 -5.05 -1.26
N PHE A 69 37.03 -5.48 -2.30
CA PHE A 69 38.04 -6.52 -2.17
C PHE A 69 39.40 -5.94 -1.76
N SER A 70 40.09 -6.64 -0.86
CA SER A 70 41.50 -6.38 -0.54
C SER A 70 42.30 -7.68 -0.58
N GLY A 71 43.57 -7.58 -0.99
CA GLY A 71 44.43 -8.74 -1.23
C GLY A 71 44.36 -9.32 -2.65
N VAL A 72 43.51 -8.76 -3.53
CA VAL A 72 43.39 -9.15 -4.94
C VAL A 72 43.31 -7.93 -5.86
N ASP A 73 43.67 -8.10 -7.12
CA ASP A 73 43.55 -7.07 -8.14
C ASP A 73 42.13 -7.00 -8.75
N SER A 74 41.85 -5.94 -9.51
CA SER A 74 40.54 -5.73 -10.13
C SER A 74 40.16 -6.84 -11.11
N ALA A 75 41.14 -7.42 -11.81
CA ALA A 75 40.90 -8.53 -12.72
C ALA A 75 40.41 -9.79 -11.97
N THR A 76 41.05 -10.14 -10.86
CA THR A 76 40.61 -11.26 -10.02
C THR A 76 39.27 -10.97 -9.36
N ALA A 77 39.00 -9.73 -8.94
CA ALA A 77 37.69 -9.34 -8.41
C ALA A 77 36.55 -9.55 -9.44
N SER A 78 36.76 -9.18 -10.70
CA SER A 78 35.80 -9.45 -11.78
C SER A 78 35.65 -10.95 -12.07
N GLN A 79 36.71 -11.74 -11.94
CA GLN A 79 36.62 -13.20 -12.06
C GLN A 79 35.79 -13.82 -10.93
N ILE A 80 35.92 -13.32 -9.70
CA ILE A 80 35.09 -13.74 -8.55
C ILE A 80 33.62 -13.42 -8.79
N GLU A 81 33.30 -12.23 -9.30
CA GLU A 81 31.92 -11.87 -9.65
C GLU A 81 31.34 -12.82 -10.72
N ALA A 82 32.11 -13.09 -11.78
CA ALA A 82 31.67 -13.97 -12.88
C ALA A 82 31.47 -15.42 -12.44
N GLU A 83 32.41 -15.98 -11.65
CA GLU A 83 32.30 -17.34 -11.10
C GLU A 83 31.11 -17.46 -10.14
N LEU A 84 30.87 -16.43 -9.30
CA LEU A 84 29.69 -16.40 -8.43
C LEU A 84 28.40 -16.40 -9.25
N ALA A 85 28.31 -15.57 -10.29
CA ALA A 85 27.15 -15.51 -11.17
C ALA A 85 26.90 -16.87 -11.85
N GLN A 86 27.96 -17.54 -12.32
CA GLN A 86 27.87 -18.87 -12.92
C GLN A 86 27.38 -19.92 -11.91
N GLN A 87 27.89 -19.90 -10.68
CA GLN A 87 27.50 -20.86 -9.64
C GLN A 87 26.05 -20.65 -9.18
N LEU A 88 25.59 -19.40 -9.04
CA LEU A 88 24.20 -19.07 -8.75
C LEU A 88 23.27 -19.54 -9.88
N ALA A 89 23.63 -19.27 -11.15
CA ALA A 89 22.86 -19.71 -12.30
C ALA A 89 22.74 -21.24 -12.38
N SER A 90 23.78 -21.98 -11.98
CA SER A 90 23.74 -23.46 -11.92
C SER A 90 22.72 -24.01 -10.91
N GLN A 91 22.32 -23.18 -9.93
CA GLN A 91 21.31 -23.50 -8.92
C GLN A 91 19.93 -22.89 -9.25
N ASN A 92 19.75 -22.35 -10.47
CA ASN A 92 18.57 -21.59 -10.89
C ASN A 92 18.30 -20.34 -10.03
N ILE A 93 19.34 -19.73 -9.47
CA ILE A 93 19.25 -18.50 -8.70
C ILE A 93 19.60 -17.33 -9.62
N TYR A 94 18.61 -16.49 -9.91
CA TYR A 94 18.73 -15.30 -10.75
C TYR A 94 18.35 -14.06 -9.92
N GLY A 95 18.84 -12.88 -10.31
CA GLY A 95 18.46 -11.62 -9.65
C GLY A 95 19.17 -11.34 -8.32
N TRP A 96 20.16 -12.14 -7.91
CA TRP A 96 21.01 -11.84 -6.76
C TRP A 96 22.49 -11.96 -7.16
N GLY A 97 23.34 -11.08 -6.65
CA GLY A 97 24.79 -11.17 -6.83
C GLY A 97 25.55 -10.10 -6.07
N ILE A 98 26.85 -10.02 -6.35
CA ILE A 98 27.74 -8.97 -5.84
C ILE A 98 28.13 -8.01 -6.96
N ILE A 99 28.63 -6.83 -6.58
CA ILE A 99 29.27 -5.88 -7.50
C ILE A 99 30.55 -5.34 -6.84
N PRO A 100 31.72 -5.41 -7.51
CA PRO A 100 32.94 -4.77 -7.01
C PRO A 100 32.76 -3.26 -6.87
N SER A 101 33.12 -2.72 -5.71
CA SER A 101 33.00 -1.32 -5.35
C SER A 101 34.32 -0.79 -4.79
N THR A 102 34.54 0.52 -4.92
CA THR A 102 35.74 1.21 -4.40
C THR A 102 35.43 2.19 -3.27
N THR A 103 34.17 2.53 -3.06
CA THR A 103 33.76 3.62 -2.15
C THR A 103 32.96 3.13 -0.95
N GLU A 104 32.01 2.23 -1.17
CA GLU A 104 31.07 1.76 -0.15
C GLU A 104 30.77 0.28 -0.36
N GLY A 105 30.58 -0.48 0.72
CA GLY A 105 30.18 -1.88 0.66
C GLY A 105 30.82 -2.74 1.73
N VAL A 106 30.63 -4.06 1.60
CA VAL A 106 31.19 -5.05 2.51
C VAL A 106 32.67 -5.26 2.19
N HIS A 107 33.54 -5.12 3.18
CA HIS A 107 34.98 -5.30 3.05
C HIS A 107 35.32 -6.78 3.08
N ILE A 108 35.85 -7.31 1.97
CA ILE A 108 36.31 -8.69 1.89
C ILE A 108 37.83 -8.70 1.82
N HIS A 109 38.45 -9.19 2.88
CA HIS A 109 39.89 -9.36 3.00
C HIS A 109 40.27 -10.78 2.63
N ILE A 110 41.01 -10.94 1.54
CA ILE A 110 41.44 -12.24 1.04
C ILE A 110 42.92 -12.43 1.38
N ALA A 111 43.22 -13.49 2.12
CA ALA A 111 44.57 -13.88 2.51
C ALA A 111 44.89 -15.31 2.07
N GLU A 112 46.18 -15.60 1.86
CA GLU A 112 46.64 -16.94 1.50
C GLU A 112 46.75 -17.84 2.73
N ALA A 113 46.21 -19.07 2.65
CA ALA A 113 46.40 -20.11 3.65
C ALA A 113 46.23 -21.52 3.05
N ASP A 114 46.70 -22.54 3.78
CA ASP A 114 46.63 -23.94 3.37
C ASP A 114 45.20 -24.48 3.28
N SER A 115 44.27 -23.92 4.07
CA SER A 115 42.87 -24.35 4.11
C SER A 115 41.91 -23.17 3.93
N PRO A 116 40.82 -23.35 3.15
CA PRO A 116 39.82 -22.32 2.99
C PRO A 116 39.02 -22.15 4.27
N THR A 117 39.06 -20.96 4.86
CA THR A 117 38.25 -20.59 6.03
C THR A 117 37.69 -19.20 5.85
N TYR A 118 36.57 -18.91 6.49
CA TYR A 118 36.01 -17.56 6.53
C TYR A 118 35.62 -17.19 7.95
N THR A 119 35.79 -15.91 8.28
CA THR A 119 35.32 -15.31 9.53
C THR A 119 34.62 -13.99 9.20
N VAL A 120 33.51 -13.74 9.87
CA VAL A 120 32.76 -12.49 9.76
C VAL A 120 33.01 -11.71 11.04
N GLU A 121 33.38 -10.44 10.91
CA GLU A 121 33.55 -9.56 12.06
C GLU A 121 32.23 -9.41 12.82
N HIS A 122 32.30 -9.36 14.16
CA HIS A 122 31.11 -9.37 15.01
C HIS A 122 30.26 -8.09 14.96
N GLN A 123 30.85 -6.94 14.61
CA GLN A 123 30.16 -5.64 14.66
C GLN A 123 30.10 -4.92 13.32
N GLY A 124 31.14 -5.03 12.49
CA GLY A 124 31.25 -4.33 11.22
C GLY A 124 30.80 -5.14 10.01
N GLN A 125 31.14 -4.64 8.83
CA GLN A 125 30.88 -5.26 7.54
C GLN A 125 32.18 -5.83 6.93
N GLU A 126 33.01 -6.48 7.77
CA GLU A 126 34.26 -7.10 7.35
C GLU A 126 34.13 -8.63 7.30
N ILE A 127 34.55 -9.23 6.18
CA ILE A 127 34.67 -10.67 5.99
C ILE A 127 36.12 -10.97 5.69
N ARG A 128 36.76 -11.81 6.51
CA ARG A 128 38.11 -12.32 6.26
C ARG A 128 38.02 -13.73 5.70
N ILE A 129 38.56 -13.92 4.51
CA ILE A 129 38.59 -15.19 3.78
C ILE A 129 40.04 -15.60 3.62
N THR A 130 40.37 -16.82 4.05
CA THR A 130 41.65 -17.44 3.75
C THR A 130 41.44 -18.48 2.65
N SER A 131 42.35 -18.59 1.69
CA SER A 131 42.26 -19.59 0.62
C SER A 131 43.63 -20.00 0.07
N PRO A 132 43.78 -21.24 -0.43
CA PRO A 132 44.93 -21.62 -1.24
C PRO A 132 45.00 -20.80 -2.53
N GLN A 133 46.22 -20.45 -2.97
CA GLN A 133 46.44 -19.65 -4.19
C GLN A 133 45.92 -20.33 -5.46
N LYS A 134 45.97 -21.67 -5.53
CA LYS A 134 45.57 -22.44 -6.71
C LYS A 134 44.06 -22.41 -6.99
N ASP A 135 43.24 -22.26 -5.95
CA ASP A 135 41.77 -22.33 -6.03
C ASP A 135 41.11 -21.05 -5.45
N LEU A 136 41.84 -19.94 -5.43
CA LEU A 136 41.48 -18.67 -4.80
C LEU A 136 40.05 -18.22 -5.13
N VAL A 137 39.72 -18.16 -6.43
CA VAL A 137 38.43 -17.69 -6.92
C VAL A 137 37.29 -18.59 -6.42
N LYS A 138 37.41 -19.91 -6.61
CA LYS A 138 36.36 -20.87 -6.25
C LYS A 138 36.12 -20.95 -4.73
N ALA A 139 37.19 -20.96 -3.94
CA ALA A 139 37.10 -20.98 -2.49
C ALA A 139 36.51 -19.67 -1.93
N THR A 140 36.86 -18.53 -2.52
CA THR A 140 36.28 -17.23 -2.17
C THR A 140 34.78 -17.20 -2.47
N VAL A 141 34.37 -17.66 -3.65
CA VAL A 141 32.95 -17.74 -4.04
C VAL A 141 32.18 -18.65 -3.09
N ALA A 142 32.72 -19.83 -2.74
CA ALA A 142 32.09 -20.74 -1.77
C ALA A 142 31.90 -20.11 -0.38
N SER A 143 32.86 -19.30 0.06
CA SER A 143 32.79 -18.57 1.33
C SER A 143 31.73 -17.47 1.28
N ILE A 144 31.69 -16.68 0.21
CA ILE A 144 30.66 -15.65 -0.02
C ILE A 144 29.26 -16.28 -0.02
N LEU A 145 29.06 -17.37 -0.76
CA LEU A 145 27.79 -18.10 -0.78
C LEU A 145 27.39 -18.64 0.58
N SER A 146 28.35 -19.04 1.41
CA SER A 146 28.08 -19.53 2.76
C SER A 146 27.62 -18.39 3.69
N VAL A 147 28.23 -17.22 3.59
CA VAL A 147 27.86 -16.02 4.37
C VAL A 147 26.48 -15.50 3.97
N TYR A 148 26.19 -15.40 2.68
CA TYR A 148 24.94 -14.81 2.18
C TYR A 148 23.80 -15.80 1.96
N ARG A 149 24.00 -17.10 2.25
CA ARG A 149 22.96 -18.14 2.08
C ARG A 149 21.61 -17.76 2.70
N PRO A 150 21.53 -17.24 3.95
CA PRO A 150 20.25 -16.89 4.55
C PRO A 150 19.53 -15.77 3.77
N GLU A 151 20.26 -14.72 3.40
CA GLU A 151 19.71 -13.61 2.62
C GLU A 151 19.23 -14.06 1.24
N ILE A 152 20.01 -14.91 0.54
CA ILE A 152 19.63 -15.46 -0.76
C ILE A 152 18.33 -16.27 -0.63
N GLN A 153 18.20 -17.09 0.42
CA GLN A 153 16.98 -17.87 0.67
C GLN A 153 15.77 -16.96 0.91
N ASP A 154 15.93 -15.89 1.69
CA ASP A 154 14.85 -14.93 1.95
C ASP A 154 14.47 -14.16 0.68
N PHE A 155 15.45 -13.76 -0.14
CA PHE A 155 15.20 -13.17 -1.45
C PHE A 155 14.40 -14.12 -2.36
N LEU A 156 14.81 -15.39 -2.47
CA LEU A 156 14.14 -16.38 -3.29
C LEU A 156 12.70 -16.64 -2.83
N ARG A 157 12.44 -16.67 -1.51
CA ARG A 157 11.09 -16.79 -0.97
C ARG A 157 10.19 -15.62 -1.39
N LEU A 158 10.73 -14.40 -1.34
CA LEU A 158 10.00 -13.19 -1.73
C LEU A 158 9.66 -13.20 -3.23
N VAL A 159 10.65 -13.49 -4.07
CA VAL A 159 10.48 -13.52 -5.54
C VAL A 159 9.61 -14.70 -5.99
N GLY A 160 9.77 -15.87 -5.36
CA GLY A 160 8.95 -17.06 -5.60
C GLY A 160 7.52 -16.95 -5.08
N ARG A 161 7.20 -15.89 -4.30
CA ARG A 161 5.90 -15.68 -3.62
C ARG A 161 5.48 -16.89 -2.77
N GLU A 162 6.46 -17.61 -2.22
CA GLU A 162 6.17 -18.74 -1.34
C GLU A 162 5.68 -18.21 0.00
N LYS A 163 4.48 -18.63 0.42
CA LYS A 163 4.00 -18.36 1.78
C LYS A 163 4.75 -19.25 2.75
N SER A 164 5.64 -18.68 3.56
CA SER A 164 6.19 -19.38 4.72
C SER A 164 5.07 -19.65 5.73
N LYS A 165 5.03 -20.86 6.28
CA LYS A 165 4.12 -21.20 7.40
C LYS A 165 4.52 -20.51 8.71
N ASP A 166 5.78 -20.08 8.82
CA ASP A 166 6.38 -19.49 10.02
C ASP A 166 6.94 -18.09 9.71
N ASP A 167 6.13 -17.20 9.12
CA ASP A 167 6.57 -15.82 8.88
C ASP A 167 6.58 -15.02 10.19
N LEU A 168 7.70 -15.11 10.90
CA LEU A 168 7.99 -14.35 12.12
C LEU A 168 7.99 -12.84 11.86
N ALA A 169 8.28 -12.44 10.62
CA ALA A 169 8.47 -11.06 10.24
C ALA A 169 7.13 -10.32 10.11
N VAL A 170 7.14 -9.07 10.57
CA VAL A 170 6.00 -8.15 10.49
C VAL A 170 5.81 -7.74 9.03
N ILE A 171 4.56 -7.42 8.68
CA ILE A 171 4.25 -6.85 7.36
C ILE A 171 5.08 -5.59 7.16
N TYR A 172 5.74 -5.50 6.02
CA TYR A 172 6.56 -4.34 5.69
C TYR A 172 5.73 -3.06 5.70
N SER A 173 6.21 -2.06 6.44
CA SER A 173 5.71 -0.70 6.47
C SER A 173 6.88 0.30 6.42
N PRO A 174 6.73 1.47 5.77
CA PRO A 174 7.69 2.57 5.87
C PRO A 174 7.76 3.18 7.28
N GLN A 175 6.76 2.92 8.13
CA GLN A 175 6.67 3.44 9.48
C GLN A 175 6.22 2.35 10.47
N TYR A 176 6.86 2.31 11.63
CA TYR A 176 6.54 1.38 12.72
C TYR A 176 6.42 2.13 14.04
N TYR A 177 5.55 1.63 14.91
CA TYR A 177 5.46 2.04 16.30
C TYR A 177 6.11 0.96 17.17
N ILE A 178 6.87 1.35 18.18
CA ILE A 178 7.51 0.48 19.15
C ILE A 178 7.05 0.91 20.54
N THR A 179 6.43 0.01 21.29
CA THR A 179 5.98 0.28 22.66
C THR A 179 6.76 -0.56 23.65
N PHE A 180 7.56 0.07 24.51
CA PHE A 180 8.19 -0.59 25.65
C PHE A 180 7.24 -0.56 26.85
N SER A 181 6.91 -1.73 27.37
CA SER A 181 6.02 -1.85 28.53
C SER A 181 6.70 -2.56 29.68
N LEU A 182 6.65 -1.97 30.88
CA LEU A 182 7.03 -2.63 32.12
C LEU A 182 5.77 -3.18 32.79
N PHE A 183 5.67 -4.50 32.86
CA PHE A 183 4.55 -5.21 33.47
C PHE A 183 5.01 -5.82 34.77
N HIS A 184 4.20 -5.65 35.83
CA HIS A 184 4.43 -6.34 37.09
C HIS A 184 3.13 -6.97 37.60
N GLY A 185 3.23 -8.21 38.08
CA GLY A 185 2.07 -9.01 38.49
C GLY A 185 1.54 -8.69 39.90
N GLY A 186 2.34 -8.05 40.75
CA GLY A 186 2.06 -7.89 42.18
C GLY A 186 1.47 -6.54 42.58
N GLY A 187 1.43 -6.27 43.89
CA GLY A 187 1.06 -4.97 44.45
C GLY A 187 2.23 -4.03 44.74
N VAL A 188 3.47 -4.48 44.51
CA VAL A 188 4.67 -3.68 44.76
C VAL A 188 4.97 -2.82 43.53
N PRO A 189 5.05 -1.49 43.65
CA PRO A 189 5.35 -0.64 42.51
C PRO A 189 6.74 -0.93 41.97
N VAL A 190 6.82 -1.27 40.69
CA VAL A 190 8.07 -1.46 39.94
C VAL A 190 8.32 -0.25 39.05
N SER A 191 9.57 0.19 38.97
CA SER A 191 9.98 1.36 38.18
C SER A 191 11.24 1.08 37.36
N TRP A 192 11.50 1.93 36.36
CA TRP A 192 12.65 1.79 35.46
C TRP A 192 13.14 3.14 34.93
N ASP A 193 14.45 3.28 34.75
CA ASP A 193 15.07 4.44 34.12
C ASP A 193 15.16 4.26 32.59
N ILE A 194 14.01 3.98 31.95
CA ILE A 194 13.97 3.56 30.54
C ILE A 194 14.37 4.66 29.55
N GLN A 195 13.98 5.91 29.80
CA GLN A 195 14.24 7.03 28.89
C GLN A 195 15.75 7.27 28.64
N PRO A 196 16.61 7.41 29.66
CA PRO A 196 18.05 7.51 29.43
C PRO A 196 18.66 6.22 28.86
N ALA A 197 18.10 5.04 29.20
CA ALA A 197 18.59 3.76 28.68
C ALA A 197 18.32 3.59 27.17
N LEU A 198 17.14 3.99 26.69
CA LEU A 198 16.79 3.96 25.26
C LEU A 198 17.74 4.85 24.45
N ARG A 199 17.96 6.08 24.92
CA ARG A 199 18.87 7.04 24.24
C ARG A 199 20.29 6.52 24.07
N GLU A 200 20.79 5.78 25.05
CA GLU A 200 22.17 5.28 25.04
C GLU A 200 22.30 3.94 24.31
N TYR A 201 21.34 3.03 24.47
CA TYR A 201 21.49 1.63 24.06
C TYR A 201 20.58 1.18 22.92
N PHE A 202 19.48 1.89 22.63
CA PHE A 202 18.50 1.46 21.62
C PHE A 202 18.39 2.44 20.45
N ASP A 203 18.39 3.75 20.71
CA ASP A 203 18.33 4.79 19.69
C ASP A 203 19.45 4.67 18.64
N PRO A 204 20.70 4.27 18.96
CA PRO A 204 21.72 4.03 17.94
C PRO A 204 21.30 3.01 16.88
N LEU A 205 20.63 1.92 17.28
CA LEU A 205 20.09 0.93 16.33
C LEU A 205 18.98 1.54 15.46
N LEU A 206 18.07 2.30 16.06
CA LEU A 206 16.99 2.95 15.31
C LEU A 206 17.52 3.98 14.32
N ASN A 207 18.59 4.69 14.68
CA ASN A 207 19.28 5.63 13.80
C ASN A 207 19.94 4.92 12.61
N GLU A 208 20.52 3.73 12.79
CA GLU A 208 21.02 2.93 11.66
C GLU A 208 19.87 2.43 10.77
N LEU A 209 18.72 2.11 11.37
CA LEU A 209 17.53 1.66 10.65
C LEU A 209 16.68 2.79 10.05
N GLN A 210 16.99 4.07 10.33
CA GLN A 210 16.19 5.21 9.87
C GLN A 210 16.09 5.29 8.33
N HIS A 211 17.10 4.78 7.64
CA HIS A 211 17.13 4.72 6.17
C HIS A 211 16.21 3.62 5.62
N VAL A 212 15.82 2.68 6.45
CA VAL A 212 15.03 1.49 6.13
C VAL A 212 13.56 1.71 6.48
N ALA A 213 13.27 2.30 7.64
CA ALA A 213 11.93 2.69 8.06
C ALA A 213 11.98 3.76 9.17
N THR A 214 10.88 4.50 9.35
CA THR A 214 10.71 5.42 10.48
C THR A 214 10.19 4.65 11.69
N PHE A 215 10.78 4.88 12.87
CA PHE A 215 10.35 4.27 14.13
C PHE A 215 9.88 5.32 15.13
N ASN A 216 8.68 5.12 15.69
CA ASN A 216 8.14 5.91 16.77
C ASN A 216 8.17 5.09 18.06
N VAL A 217 8.79 5.61 19.12
CA VAL A 217 8.97 4.86 20.38
C VAL A 217 8.12 5.47 21.47
N ASP A 218 7.29 4.62 22.10
CA ASP A 218 6.48 4.94 23.27
C ASP A 218 6.88 4.04 24.45
N THR A 219 6.70 4.54 25.67
CA THR A 219 7.01 3.80 26.89
C THR A 219 5.84 3.86 27.87
N GLN A 220 5.52 2.73 28.50
CA GLN A 220 4.46 2.65 29.50
C GLN A 220 4.82 1.71 30.67
N VAL A 221 4.15 1.90 31.80
CA VAL A 221 4.26 1.04 32.97
C VAL A 221 2.84 0.59 33.33
N GLU A 222 2.61 -0.72 33.31
CA GLU A 222 1.32 -1.31 33.65
C GLU A 222 1.45 -2.04 34.98
N HIS A 223 0.51 -1.76 35.88
CA HIS A 223 0.47 -2.33 37.21
C HIS A 223 -0.60 -3.42 37.31
N HIS A 224 -0.37 -4.45 38.12
CA HIS A 224 -1.30 -5.59 38.29
C HIS A 224 -1.56 -6.35 36.98
N ALA A 225 -0.49 -6.57 36.20
CA ALA A 225 -0.54 -7.36 34.99
C ALA A 225 -0.60 -8.87 35.33
N GLU A 226 -1.80 -9.35 35.67
CA GLU A 226 -2.03 -10.77 35.95
C GLU A 226 -1.96 -11.62 34.67
N LEU A 227 -1.27 -12.76 34.75
CA LEU A 227 -1.26 -13.75 33.68
C LEU A 227 -2.62 -14.46 33.63
N SER A 228 -3.26 -14.52 32.46
CA SER A 228 -4.52 -15.23 32.24
C SER A 228 -4.45 -16.73 32.59
N ARG A 229 -3.27 -17.36 32.49
CA ARG A 229 -3.01 -18.69 33.04
C ARG A 229 -1.91 -18.61 34.09
N LYS A 230 -2.18 -19.18 35.27
CA LYS A 230 -1.17 -19.28 36.32
C LYS A 230 -0.05 -20.26 35.89
N PRO A 231 1.22 -19.92 36.18
CA PRO A 231 2.36 -20.75 35.84
C PRO A 231 2.29 -22.12 36.55
N GLU A 232 2.83 -23.15 35.91
CA GLU A 232 2.90 -24.49 36.50
C GLU A 232 4.12 -24.58 37.43
N LYS A 233 3.92 -25.09 38.65
CA LYS A 233 5.01 -25.27 39.61
C LYS A 233 5.69 -26.62 39.37
N VAL A 234 6.93 -26.59 38.88
CA VAL A 234 7.77 -27.76 38.61
C VAL A 234 9.08 -27.59 39.39
N ASP A 235 9.46 -28.59 40.19
CA ASP A 235 10.73 -28.60 40.96
C ASP A 235 11.03 -27.31 41.75
N ASN A 236 9.99 -26.76 42.40
CA ASN A 236 10.05 -25.52 43.18
C ASN A 236 10.38 -24.25 42.37
N GLN A 237 10.15 -24.29 41.06
CA GLN A 237 10.20 -23.15 40.15
C GLN A 237 8.85 -23.02 39.43
N TYR A 238 8.49 -21.80 39.05
CA TYR A 238 7.31 -21.55 38.24
C TYR A 238 7.72 -21.54 36.78
N VAL A 239 7.08 -22.35 35.95
CA VAL A 239 7.44 -22.50 34.54
C VAL A 239 6.31 -21.99 33.66
N LEU A 240 6.65 -21.11 32.72
CA LEU A 240 5.78 -20.70 31.63
C LEU A 240 6.07 -21.56 30.40
N THR A 241 5.04 -22.24 29.89
CA THR A 241 5.15 -22.98 28.63
C THR A 241 4.90 -22.04 27.45
N PRO A 242 5.41 -22.34 26.23
CA PRO A 242 5.16 -21.54 25.04
C PRO A 242 3.67 -21.29 24.72
N GLY A 243 2.79 -22.22 25.10
CA GLY A 243 1.33 -22.04 24.95
C GLY A 243 0.77 -20.97 25.88
N ASP A 244 1.35 -20.83 27.07
CA ASP A 244 0.95 -19.84 28.08
C ASP A 244 1.40 -18.42 27.70
N LEU A 245 2.34 -18.30 26.77
CA LEU A 245 2.86 -17.02 26.29
C LEU A 245 1.86 -16.28 25.39
N SER A 246 0.88 -17.00 24.83
CA SER A 246 -0.27 -16.40 24.12
C SER A 246 -1.14 -15.52 25.03
N THR A 247 -1.05 -15.74 26.35
CA THR A 247 -1.62 -14.87 27.39
C THR A 247 -1.20 -13.42 27.22
N PHE A 248 0.04 -13.16 26.75
CA PHE A 248 0.55 -11.80 26.66
C PHE A 248 -0.09 -10.96 25.53
N ILE A 249 -0.82 -11.62 24.62
CA ILE A 249 -1.45 -11.00 23.45
C ILE A 249 -2.95 -10.80 23.69
N ASN A 250 -3.58 -11.73 24.43
CA ASN A 250 -5.05 -11.85 24.53
C ASN A 250 -5.66 -11.28 25.82
N SER A 251 -4.86 -10.69 26.69
CA SER A 251 -5.35 -10.04 27.92
C SER A 251 -5.99 -8.68 27.58
N ALA A 252 -7.32 -8.66 27.52
CA ALA A 252 -8.10 -7.43 27.34
C ALA A 252 -7.84 -6.37 28.45
N SER A 253 -7.18 -6.76 29.56
CA SER A 253 -6.85 -5.92 30.69
C SER A 253 -5.60 -5.06 30.53
N TRP A 254 -4.73 -5.31 29.55
CA TRP A 254 -3.39 -4.67 29.51
C TRP A 254 -3.28 -3.45 28.59
N GLY A 255 -4.39 -2.98 28.00
CA GLY A 255 -4.41 -1.71 27.25
C GLY A 255 -3.55 -1.69 25.97
N LEU A 256 -3.14 -2.84 25.43
CA LEU A 256 -2.23 -2.97 24.28
C LEU A 256 -2.88 -2.68 22.91
N SER A 257 -4.05 -2.05 22.88
CA SER A 257 -4.73 -1.71 21.62
C SER A 257 -4.01 -0.58 20.90
N SER A 258 -3.45 -0.86 19.73
CA SER A 258 -2.90 0.18 18.85
C SER A 258 -4.03 0.98 18.19
N VAL A 259 -3.93 2.31 18.26
CA VAL A 259 -4.83 3.26 17.56
C VAL A 259 -4.26 3.64 16.18
N HIS A 260 -3.05 3.18 15.87
CA HIS A 260 -2.33 3.55 14.67
C HIS A 260 -2.69 2.63 13.49
N LYS A 261 -2.62 3.20 12.28
CA LYS A 261 -2.83 2.44 11.03
C LYS A 261 -1.62 1.55 10.70
N ASP A 262 -0.44 1.94 11.16
CA ASP A 262 0.82 1.27 10.89
C ASP A 262 1.15 0.21 11.96
N PRO A 263 1.99 -0.80 11.64
CA PRO A 263 2.29 -1.88 12.56
C PRO A 263 2.93 -1.39 13.87
N THR A 264 2.49 -1.97 14.99
CA THR A 264 3.01 -1.67 16.33
C THR A 264 3.70 -2.91 16.91
N LEU A 265 4.92 -2.74 17.41
CA LEU A 265 5.73 -3.79 18.02
C LEU A 265 5.80 -3.58 19.53
N HIS A 266 5.50 -4.62 20.29
CA HIS A 266 5.45 -4.55 21.75
C HIS A 266 6.67 -5.23 22.37
N PHE A 267 7.46 -4.48 23.14
CA PHE A 267 8.56 -5.05 23.93
C PHE A 267 8.23 -4.97 25.41
N ILE A 268 8.00 -6.12 26.02
CA ILE A 268 7.50 -6.22 27.40
C ILE A 268 8.58 -6.75 28.31
N LEU A 269 8.91 -5.97 29.35
CA LEU A 269 9.65 -6.46 30.49
C LEU A 269 8.64 -6.91 31.55
N TYR A 270 8.58 -8.22 31.81
CA TYR A 270 7.67 -8.80 32.79
C TYR A 270 8.40 -9.14 34.09
N VAL A 271 7.88 -8.62 35.20
CA VAL A 271 8.34 -8.89 36.56
C VAL A 271 7.26 -9.71 37.29
N PRO A 272 7.52 -10.98 37.61
CA PRO A 272 6.61 -11.80 38.39
C PRO A 272 6.34 -11.23 39.78
N ASP A 273 5.19 -11.58 40.36
CA ASP A 273 4.92 -11.31 41.77
C ASP A 273 5.80 -12.18 42.67
N ILE A 274 6.02 -11.74 43.92
CA ILE A 274 6.88 -12.38 44.91
C ILE A 274 6.45 -13.83 45.18
N GLU A 275 5.14 -14.11 45.10
CA GLU A 275 4.56 -15.46 45.30
C GLU A 275 4.92 -16.45 44.18
N ASP A 276 5.24 -15.93 42.98
CA ASP A 276 5.53 -16.68 41.76
C ASP A 276 7.04 -16.73 41.44
N LEU A 277 7.90 -16.40 42.41
CA LEU A 277 9.36 -16.45 42.25
C LEU A 277 9.96 -17.81 42.68
N PRO A 278 11.00 -18.31 41.99
CA PRO A 278 11.51 -17.84 40.69
C PRO A 278 10.64 -18.37 39.54
N MET A 279 10.44 -17.53 38.51
CA MET A 279 9.75 -17.90 37.29
C MET A 279 10.74 -18.06 36.12
N HIS A 280 10.54 -19.07 35.29
CA HIS A 280 11.36 -19.37 34.12
C HIS A 280 10.52 -19.73 32.90
N ILE A 281 11.06 -19.46 31.72
CA ILE A 281 10.42 -19.81 30.45
C ILE A 281 10.99 -21.13 29.96
N GLN A 282 10.12 -22.12 29.73
CA GLN A 282 10.53 -23.43 29.29
C GLN A 282 11.27 -23.37 27.95
N GLY A 283 12.49 -23.91 27.90
CA GLY A 283 13.28 -23.99 26.68
C GLY A 283 13.97 -22.68 26.27
N SER A 284 13.97 -21.66 27.13
CA SER A 284 14.66 -20.40 26.90
C SER A 284 15.80 -20.21 27.90
N GLU A 285 17.04 -20.14 27.42
CA GLU A 285 18.22 -19.89 28.27
C GLU A 285 18.26 -18.46 28.84
N SER A 286 17.67 -17.50 28.12
CA SER A 286 17.65 -16.09 28.48
C SER A 286 16.32 -15.62 29.04
N ASP A 287 15.40 -16.52 29.42
CA ASP A 287 14.03 -16.16 29.85
C ASP A 287 13.35 -15.09 28.96
N SER A 288 13.46 -15.25 27.63
CA SER A 288 12.90 -14.31 26.64
C SER A 288 12.35 -15.04 25.43
N PHE A 289 11.29 -14.52 24.83
CA PHE A 289 10.70 -15.08 23.61
C PHE A 289 10.21 -13.98 22.67
N VAL A 290 10.01 -14.37 21.40
CA VAL A 290 9.44 -13.52 20.35
C VAL A 290 8.06 -14.05 20.01
N VAL A 291 7.10 -13.15 19.92
CA VAL A 291 5.78 -13.42 19.35
C VAL A 291 5.81 -12.96 17.89
N PRO A 292 5.65 -13.88 16.91
CA PRO A 292 5.60 -13.55 15.50
C PRO A 292 4.69 -12.34 15.22
N GLN A 293 5.17 -11.40 14.41
CA GLN A 293 4.39 -10.24 13.93
C GLN A 293 3.87 -9.27 15.01
N TRP A 294 4.25 -9.47 16.28
CA TRP A 294 3.69 -8.71 17.39
C TRP A 294 4.75 -8.06 18.27
N GLY A 295 5.79 -8.80 18.69
CA GLY A 295 6.69 -8.25 19.69
C GLY A 295 7.58 -9.27 20.38
N GLY A 296 8.21 -8.81 21.46
CA GLY A 296 9.13 -9.59 22.27
C GLY A 296 8.87 -9.40 23.75
N VAL A 297 9.10 -10.44 24.53
CA VAL A 297 8.91 -10.41 25.99
C VAL A 297 10.18 -10.93 26.65
N LYS A 298 10.58 -10.25 27.73
CA LYS A 298 11.69 -10.62 28.60
C LYS A 298 11.17 -10.74 30.01
N LEU A 299 11.45 -11.86 30.66
CA LEU A 299 11.13 -12.07 32.06
C LEU A 299 12.34 -11.77 32.94
N ILE A 300 12.11 -11.12 34.09
CA ILE A 300 13.14 -10.87 35.08
C ILE A 300 12.62 -11.04 36.50
N ASN A 301 13.36 -11.78 37.32
CA ASN A 301 12.98 -12.14 38.68
C ASN A 301 13.52 -11.14 39.72
N GLY A 302 12.68 -10.76 40.69
CA GLY A 302 13.12 -10.20 41.98
C GLY A 302 13.68 -8.77 41.99
N GLN A 303 13.22 -7.88 41.11
CA GLN A 303 13.65 -6.47 41.07
C GLN A 303 12.47 -5.50 41.12
N THR A 304 12.62 -4.43 41.91
CA THR A 304 11.60 -3.36 42.08
C THR A 304 11.98 -2.06 41.38
N HIS A 305 13.26 -1.87 41.04
CA HIS A 305 13.74 -0.73 40.28
C HIS A 305 14.85 -1.16 39.34
N PHE A 306 14.76 -0.76 38.07
CA PHE A 306 15.78 -1.03 37.05
C PHE A 306 16.54 0.25 36.72
N SER A 307 17.83 0.28 37.08
CA SER A 307 18.72 1.36 36.65
C SER A 307 19.01 1.25 35.16
N LYS A 308 19.54 2.34 34.59
CA LYS A 308 19.97 2.41 33.20
C LYS A 308 20.91 1.24 32.81
N GLU A 309 21.90 0.93 33.66
CA GLU A 309 22.91 -0.11 33.42
C GLU A 309 22.29 -1.52 33.45
N GLN A 310 21.28 -1.73 34.28
CA GLN A 310 20.55 -3.00 34.37
C GLN A 310 19.63 -3.22 33.16
N LEU A 311 19.16 -2.14 32.53
CA LEU A 311 18.35 -2.20 31.31
C LEU A 311 19.16 -2.52 30.05
N LYS A 312 20.48 -2.31 30.05
CA LYS A 312 21.35 -2.59 28.89
C LYS A 312 21.18 -4.01 28.32
N PRO A 313 21.37 -5.10 29.07
CA PRO A 313 21.22 -6.46 28.53
C PRO A 313 19.78 -6.78 28.07
N ILE A 314 18.79 -6.11 28.65
CA ILE A 314 17.38 -6.24 28.27
C ILE A 314 17.16 -5.59 26.90
N LEU A 315 17.67 -4.36 26.71
CA LEU A 315 17.58 -3.64 25.43
C LEU A 315 18.40 -4.32 24.33
N GLU A 316 19.53 -4.95 24.66
CA GLU A 316 20.29 -5.80 23.71
C GLU A 316 19.46 -7.01 23.25
N THR A 317 18.74 -7.65 24.18
CA THR A 317 17.78 -8.73 23.84
C THR A 317 16.69 -8.19 22.90
N PHE A 318 16.05 -7.07 23.25
CA PHE A 318 15.01 -6.45 22.42
C PHE A 318 15.52 -5.99 21.06
N SER A 319 16.78 -5.56 20.96
CA SER A 319 17.42 -5.19 19.69
C SER A 319 17.54 -6.39 18.75
N ALA A 320 17.97 -7.55 19.27
CA ALA A 320 18.05 -8.79 18.50
C ALA A 320 16.66 -9.28 18.06
N GLN A 321 15.67 -9.14 18.94
CA GLN A 321 14.27 -9.48 18.66
C GLN A 321 13.66 -8.53 17.61
N LEU A 322 13.93 -7.22 17.67
CA LEU A 322 13.49 -6.24 16.67
C LEU A 322 14.00 -6.61 15.29
N LEU A 323 15.30 -6.86 15.14
CA LEU A 323 15.86 -7.27 13.85
C LEU A 323 15.20 -8.55 13.32
N THR A 324 14.88 -9.49 14.20
CA THR A 324 14.19 -10.74 13.84
C THR A 324 12.75 -10.47 13.39
N LEU A 325 12.00 -9.61 14.10
CA LEU A 325 10.64 -9.20 13.77
C LEU A 325 10.56 -8.36 12.49
N LEU A 326 11.61 -7.60 12.17
CA LEU A 326 11.72 -6.93 10.88
C LEU A 326 12.06 -7.93 9.75
N GLY A 327 12.45 -9.16 10.08
CA GLY A 327 12.81 -10.20 9.12
C GLY A 327 14.24 -10.09 8.60
N ALA A 328 15.16 -9.53 9.41
CA ALA A 328 16.59 -9.58 9.10
C ALA A 328 17.10 -11.01 9.30
N PRO A 329 17.96 -11.52 8.40
CA PRO A 329 18.47 -12.89 8.50
C PRO A 329 19.21 -13.10 9.83
N ALA A 330 19.11 -14.30 10.39
CA ALA A 330 19.77 -14.64 11.67
C ALA A 330 21.30 -14.73 11.55
N GLN A 331 21.80 -14.95 10.33
CA GLN A 331 23.22 -15.01 10.03
C GLN A 331 23.53 -14.13 8.80
N PRO A 332 24.70 -13.48 8.76
CA PRO A 332 25.72 -13.45 9.82
C PRO A 332 25.28 -12.68 11.07
N ALA A 333 25.89 -12.96 12.22
CA ALA A 333 25.52 -12.34 13.50
C ALA A 333 25.76 -10.82 13.56
N SER A 334 26.61 -10.27 12.68
CA SER A 334 26.94 -8.84 12.61
C SER A 334 25.68 -7.98 12.41
N PRO A 335 25.37 -7.05 13.34
CA PRO A 335 24.24 -6.13 13.19
C PRO A 335 24.31 -5.31 11.90
N ALA A 336 25.50 -4.81 11.55
CA ALA A 336 25.69 -3.97 10.36
C ALA A 336 25.40 -4.75 9.06
N MET A 337 25.75 -6.04 9.01
CA MET A 337 25.41 -6.90 7.86
C MET A 337 23.92 -7.24 7.82
N ARG A 338 23.31 -7.49 8.97
CA ARG A 338 21.86 -7.77 9.08
C ARG A 338 21.01 -6.56 8.64
N ILE A 339 21.39 -5.35 9.05
CA ILE A 339 20.73 -4.09 8.63
C ILE A 339 20.89 -3.87 7.12
N SER A 340 22.08 -4.13 6.58
CA SER A 340 22.35 -4.05 5.15
C SER A 340 21.49 -5.04 4.34
N ALA A 341 21.37 -6.29 4.81
CA ALA A 341 20.46 -7.28 4.22
C ALA A 341 19.00 -6.84 4.31
N LEU A 342 18.58 -6.30 5.47
CA LEU A 342 17.22 -5.82 5.68
C LEU A 342 16.85 -4.72 4.68
N SER A 343 17.74 -3.76 4.41
CA SER A 343 17.52 -2.70 3.41
C SER A 343 17.20 -3.28 2.02
N ARG A 344 17.93 -4.32 1.58
CA ARG A 344 17.68 -4.99 0.30
C ARG A 344 16.38 -5.77 0.30
N LEU A 345 16.11 -6.54 1.36
CA LEU A 345 14.87 -7.31 1.50
C LEU A 345 13.64 -6.40 1.57
N PHE A 346 13.73 -5.24 2.23
CA PHE A 346 12.66 -4.25 2.31
C PHE A 346 12.43 -3.56 0.97
N THR A 347 13.50 -3.24 0.24
CA THR A 347 13.40 -2.75 -1.14
C THR A 347 12.60 -3.72 -2.00
N VAL A 348 12.95 -5.01 -1.98
CA VAL A 348 12.25 -6.06 -2.73
C VAL A 348 10.78 -6.16 -2.31
N LYS A 349 10.50 -6.25 -1.00
CA LYS A 349 9.12 -6.30 -0.47
C LYS A 349 8.29 -5.10 -0.94
N ALA A 350 8.82 -3.90 -0.80
CA ALA A 350 8.14 -2.66 -1.17
C ALA A 350 7.85 -2.58 -2.68
N LEU A 351 8.81 -2.97 -3.54
CA LEU A 351 8.62 -3.00 -4.99
C LEU A 351 7.56 -4.03 -5.40
N LEU A 352 7.56 -5.21 -4.79
CA LEU A 352 6.54 -6.23 -5.04
C LEU A 352 5.13 -5.74 -4.66
N ILE A 353 4.99 -5.14 -3.47
CA ILE A 353 3.72 -4.58 -3.00
C ILE A 353 3.27 -3.43 -3.91
N SER A 354 4.18 -2.53 -4.29
CA SER A 354 3.89 -1.42 -5.18
C SER A 354 3.37 -1.91 -6.54
N ALA A 355 4.11 -2.82 -7.20
CA ALA A 355 3.72 -3.41 -8.48
C ALA A 355 2.36 -4.11 -8.41
N GLN A 356 2.12 -4.91 -7.37
CA GLN A 356 0.83 -5.59 -7.17
C GLN A 356 -0.32 -4.61 -6.94
N THR A 357 -0.07 -3.54 -6.20
CA THR A 357 -1.06 -2.48 -5.92
C THR A 357 -1.41 -1.73 -7.21
N LEU A 358 -0.41 -1.35 -8.01
CA LEU A 358 -0.59 -0.73 -9.32
C LEU A 358 -1.35 -1.65 -10.29
N GLY A 359 -0.99 -2.93 -10.38
CA GLY A 359 -1.71 -3.91 -11.18
C GLY A 359 -3.17 -4.07 -10.75
N SER A 360 -3.42 -4.10 -9.44
CA SER A 360 -4.77 -4.19 -8.88
C SER A 360 -5.59 -2.93 -9.16
N LEU A 361 -4.99 -1.74 -9.06
CA LEU A 361 -5.62 -0.48 -9.45
C LEU A 361 -5.98 -0.46 -10.94
N SER A 362 -5.07 -0.94 -11.79
CA SER A 362 -5.29 -1.02 -13.25
C SER A 362 -6.46 -1.96 -13.59
N ARG A 363 -6.55 -3.12 -12.94
CA ARG A 363 -7.68 -4.04 -13.08
C ARG A 363 -8.99 -3.43 -12.58
N LEU A 364 -8.98 -2.82 -11.39
CA LEU A 364 -10.15 -2.19 -10.78
C LEU A 364 -10.76 -1.13 -11.72
N THR A 365 -9.93 -0.20 -12.16
CA THR A 365 -10.34 0.92 -13.03
C THR A 365 -10.74 0.49 -14.45
N LYS A 366 -10.24 -0.64 -14.95
CA LYS A 366 -10.72 -1.27 -16.18
C LYS A 366 -12.07 -1.97 -15.98
N SER A 367 -12.26 -2.66 -14.85
CA SER A 367 -13.46 -3.44 -14.55
C SER A 367 -14.67 -2.58 -14.17
N LEU A 368 -14.45 -1.39 -13.62
CA LEU A 368 -15.48 -0.46 -13.18
C LEU A 368 -15.36 0.88 -13.93
N PRO A 369 -15.95 1.02 -15.14
CA PRO A 369 -15.82 2.24 -15.96
C PRO A 369 -16.41 3.50 -15.30
N SER A 370 -17.34 3.33 -14.36
CA SER A 370 -18.01 4.40 -13.61
C SER A 370 -17.26 4.83 -12.34
N ILE A 371 -16.12 4.23 -12.02
CA ILE A 371 -15.32 4.68 -10.86
C ILE A 371 -14.67 6.03 -11.17
N ALA A 372 -14.70 6.93 -10.19
CA ALA A 372 -13.93 8.17 -10.28
C ALA A 372 -12.43 7.86 -10.29
N VAL A 373 -11.66 8.60 -11.09
CA VAL A 373 -10.21 8.59 -11.04
C VAL A 373 -9.74 10.05 -10.98
N PRO A 374 -9.55 10.59 -9.77
CA PRO A 374 -9.08 11.96 -9.58
C PRO A 374 -7.70 12.20 -10.20
N ILE A 375 -7.40 13.46 -10.53
CA ILE A 375 -6.06 13.88 -10.96
C ILE A 375 -4.98 13.54 -9.92
N SER A 376 -5.31 13.60 -8.62
CA SER A 376 -4.40 13.21 -7.53
C SER A 376 -3.96 11.75 -7.64
N THR A 377 -4.88 10.84 -7.99
CA THR A 377 -4.60 9.42 -8.22
C THR A 377 -3.70 9.23 -9.43
N MET A 378 -3.97 9.91 -10.55
CA MET A 378 -3.12 9.84 -11.74
C MET A 378 -1.68 10.30 -11.44
N ASN A 379 -1.53 11.45 -10.79
CA ASN A 379 -0.21 11.97 -10.39
C ASN A 379 0.51 11.03 -9.41
N GLY A 380 -0.23 10.45 -8.45
CA GLY A 380 0.29 9.46 -7.51
C GLY A 380 0.78 8.20 -8.21
N VAL A 381 0.01 7.67 -9.16
CA VAL A 381 0.38 6.49 -9.96
C VAL A 381 1.61 6.75 -10.82
N GLN A 382 1.66 7.90 -11.51
CA GLN A 382 2.82 8.26 -12.32
C GLN A 382 4.07 8.37 -11.45
N LYS A 383 3.97 9.06 -10.31
CA LYS A 383 5.08 9.19 -9.37
C LYS A 383 5.51 7.84 -8.81
N ALA A 384 4.55 6.96 -8.49
CA ALA A 384 4.84 5.62 -8.01
C ALA A 384 5.64 4.79 -9.02
N LEU A 385 5.32 4.89 -10.33
CA LEU A 385 6.04 4.22 -11.41
C LEU A 385 7.46 4.79 -11.60
N GLU A 386 7.61 6.11 -11.54
CA GLU A 386 8.92 6.78 -11.62
C GLU A 386 9.85 6.35 -10.46
N ASP A 387 9.32 6.33 -9.23
CA ASP A 387 10.06 5.93 -8.04
C ASP A 387 10.35 4.41 -8.04
N LEU A 388 9.42 3.58 -8.53
CA LEU A 388 9.62 2.14 -8.73
C LEU A 388 10.83 1.89 -9.65
N LYS A 389 10.86 2.55 -10.80
CA LYS A 389 11.96 2.43 -11.77
C LYS A 389 13.28 2.92 -11.17
N THR A 390 13.27 4.08 -10.53
CA THR A 390 14.47 4.65 -9.88
C THR A 390 15.04 3.73 -8.81
N SER A 391 14.16 3.04 -8.08
CA SER A 391 14.55 2.06 -7.07
C SER A 391 15.20 0.83 -7.68
N ILE A 392 14.62 0.25 -8.74
CA ILE A 392 15.20 -0.89 -9.47
C ILE A 392 16.60 -0.55 -9.99
N GLU A 393 16.76 0.60 -10.67
CA GLU A 393 18.07 1.07 -11.14
C GLU A 393 19.07 1.26 -9.99
N SER A 394 18.62 1.74 -8.83
CA SER A 394 19.48 1.93 -7.67
C SER A 394 19.89 0.61 -7.03
N LEU A 395 19.02 -0.40 -7.05
CA LEU A 395 19.27 -1.76 -6.56
C LEU A 395 20.34 -2.47 -7.41
N GLU A 396 20.28 -2.30 -8.73
CA GLU A 396 21.28 -2.81 -9.69
C GLU A 396 22.66 -2.19 -9.50
N LEU A 397 22.70 -0.91 -9.15
CA LEU A 397 23.94 -0.18 -8.87
C LEU A 397 24.49 -0.42 -7.45
N GLY A 398 23.85 -1.28 -6.65
CA GLY A 398 24.22 -1.53 -5.25
C GLY A 398 23.99 -0.35 -4.30
N LYS A 399 23.21 0.66 -4.71
CA LYS A 399 22.88 1.86 -3.91
C LYS A 399 21.68 1.58 -3.00
N ASN A 400 21.88 0.69 -2.04
CA ASN A 400 20.82 0.11 -1.20
C ASN A 400 19.95 1.16 -0.48
N TRP A 401 20.57 2.19 0.11
CA TRP A 401 19.84 3.24 0.82
C TRP A 401 18.89 4.03 -0.10
N LYS A 402 19.34 4.31 -1.32
CA LYS A 402 18.54 5.02 -2.32
C LYS A 402 17.43 4.12 -2.83
N ALA A 403 17.74 2.84 -3.06
CA ALA A 403 16.78 1.85 -3.52
C ALA A 403 15.62 1.68 -2.54
N VAL A 404 15.89 1.50 -1.25
CA VAL A 404 14.84 1.31 -0.23
C VAL A 404 13.95 2.55 -0.08
N TYR A 405 14.54 3.75 -0.11
CA TYR A 405 13.78 5.01 -0.04
C TYR A 405 12.77 5.15 -1.18
N PHE A 406 13.23 5.00 -2.43
CA PHE A 406 12.34 5.12 -3.59
C PHE A 406 11.32 3.97 -3.67
N ALA A 407 11.68 2.76 -3.21
CA ALA A 407 10.73 1.66 -3.12
C ALA A 407 9.60 1.96 -2.12
N ALA A 408 9.94 2.51 -0.96
CA ALA A 408 8.98 2.90 0.06
C ALA A 408 8.03 4.01 -0.44
N GLU A 409 8.57 5.05 -1.07
CA GLU A 409 7.76 6.13 -1.65
C GLU A 409 6.86 5.63 -2.79
N SER A 410 7.38 4.76 -3.65
CA SER A 410 6.59 4.11 -4.70
C SER A 410 5.40 3.33 -4.12
N MET A 411 5.66 2.48 -3.12
CA MET A 411 4.62 1.70 -2.44
C MET A 411 3.56 2.62 -1.81
N LYS A 412 4.00 3.65 -1.09
CA LYS A 412 3.12 4.63 -0.44
C LYS A 412 2.23 5.34 -1.45
N LYS A 413 2.80 5.85 -2.54
CA LYS A 413 2.04 6.56 -3.59
C LYS A 413 1.06 5.64 -4.33
N ALA A 414 1.44 4.40 -4.60
CA ALA A 414 0.55 3.39 -5.16
C ALA A 414 -0.64 3.11 -4.24
N GLN A 415 -0.40 2.96 -2.93
CA GLN A 415 -1.45 2.72 -1.94
C GLN A 415 -2.35 3.95 -1.74
N GLU A 416 -1.79 5.16 -1.64
CA GLU A 416 -2.55 6.42 -1.58
C GLU A 416 -3.48 6.55 -2.80
N GLY A 417 -2.99 6.21 -3.99
CA GLY A 417 -3.81 6.20 -5.20
C GLY A 417 -4.90 5.13 -5.19
N PHE A 418 -4.59 3.91 -4.74
CA PHE A 418 -5.56 2.81 -4.68
C PHE A 418 -6.68 3.06 -3.65
N PHE A 419 -6.35 3.69 -2.51
CA PHE A 419 -7.27 3.98 -1.41
C PHE A 419 -7.79 5.42 -1.42
N GLU A 420 -7.79 6.10 -2.58
CA GLU A 420 -8.37 7.43 -2.66
C GLU A 420 -9.86 7.37 -2.26
N LYS A 421 -10.23 8.19 -1.26
CA LYS A 421 -11.59 8.42 -0.78
C LYS A 421 -12.65 8.51 -1.89
N MET A 422 -12.41 9.25 -2.97
CA MET A 422 -13.35 9.44 -4.08
C MET A 422 -13.56 8.15 -4.88
N MET A 423 -12.54 7.30 -5.00
CA MET A 423 -12.64 6.01 -5.66
C MET A 423 -13.47 5.03 -4.81
N VAL A 424 -13.22 5.00 -3.50
CA VAL A 424 -13.91 4.11 -2.56
C VAL A 424 -15.40 4.48 -2.44
N GLN A 425 -15.74 5.77 -2.45
CA GLN A 425 -17.13 6.22 -2.32
C GLN A 425 -18.01 5.81 -3.52
N GLN A 426 -17.48 5.80 -4.74
CA GLN A 426 -18.26 5.47 -5.95
C GLN A 426 -18.60 3.99 -6.05
N MET A 427 -17.92 3.10 -5.32
CA MET A 427 -18.38 1.70 -5.19
C MET A 427 -19.76 1.59 -4.53
N TYR A 428 -20.16 2.58 -3.71
CA TYR A 428 -21.43 2.55 -2.97
C TYR A 428 -22.59 3.26 -3.69
N PHE A 429 -22.32 4.10 -4.70
CA PHE A 429 -23.36 4.82 -5.44
C PHE A 429 -23.16 4.73 -6.96
N PRO A 430 -23.49 3.57 -7.57
CA PRO A 430 -23.45 3.39 -9.03
C PRO A 430 -24.25 4.45 -9.80
N ASP A 431 -23.76 4.79 -10.99
CA ASP A 431 -24.40 5.73 -11.92
C ASP A 431 -25.86 5.37 -12.27
N GLU A 432 -26.18 4.08 -12.20
CA GLU A 432 -27.53 3.53 -12.44
C GLU A 432 -28.58 4.14 -11.49
N HIS A 433 -28.17 4.52 -10.27
CA HIS A 433 -29.05 5.17 -9.31
C HIS A 433 -29.17 6.68 -9.51
N LYS A 434 -28.30 7.32 -10.32
CA LYS A 434 -28.40 8.76 -10.62
C LYS A 434 -29.76 9.06 -11.26
N VAL A 435 -30.21 8.24 -12.20
CA VAL A 435 -31.49 8.43 -12.90
C VAL A 435 -32.65 8.39 -11.90
N ALA A 436 -32.65 7.46 -10.95
CA ALA A 436 -33.69 7.34 -9.93
C ALA A 436 -33.77 8.58 -9.01
N VAL A 437 -32.64 9.23 -8.74
CA VAL A 437 -32.58 10.47 -7.94
C VAL A 437 -33.08 11.68 -8.73
N TYR A 438 -32.77 11.78 -10.02
CA TYR A 438 -33.17 12.93 -10.86
C TYR A 438 -34.57 12.79 -11.48
N LEU A 439 -35.13 11.59 -11.61
CA LEU A 439 -36.43 11.34 -12.22
C LEU A 439 -37.60 12.10 -11.54
N PRO A 440 -37.69 12.20 -10.19
CA PRO A 440 -38.73 13.01 -9.54
C PRO A 440 -38.66 14.50 -9.88
N LEU A 441 -37.45 15.04 -10.11
CA LEU A 441 -37.23 16.44 -10.44
C LEU A 441 -37.51 16.74 -11.92
N LEU A 442 -37.00 15.90 -12.82
CA LEU A 442 -37.05 16.13 -14.28
C LEU A 442 -38.31 15.55 -14.94
N GLY A 443 -38.89 14.49 -14.38
CA GLY A 443 -40.06 13.80 -14.93
C GLY A 443 -41.27 14.72 -15.18
N PRO A 444 -41.70 15.52 -14.20
CA PRO A 444 -42.82 16.45 -14.40
C PRO A 444 -42.56 17.47 -15.50
N ILE A 445 -41.34 18.02 -15.57
CA ILE A 445 -40.94 18.98 -16.61
C ILE A 445 -41.01 18.32 -17.99
N PHE A 446 -40.52 17.08 -18.11
CA PHE A 446 -40.53 16.32 -19.35
C PHE A 446 -41.95 16.04 -19.86
N VAL A 447 -42.87 15.68 -18.96
CA VAL A 447 -44.30 15.46 -19.29
C VAL A 447 -44.96 16.74 -19.80
N VAL A 448 -44.70 17.89 -19.16
CA VAL A 448 -45.24 19.19 -19.59
C VAL A 448 -44.72 19.58 -20.98
N ILE A 449 -43.43 19.35 -21.26
CA ILE A 449 -42.84 19.64 -22.58
C ILE A 449 -43.44 18.73 -23.65
N LEU A 450 -43.57 17.41 -23.39
CA LEU A 450 -44.14 16.46 -24.35
C LEU A 450 -45.61 16.74 -24.67
N THR A 451 -46.43 17.00 -23.65
CA THR A 451 -47.85 17.30 -23.84
C THR A 451 -48.04 18.64 -24.56
N GLY A 452 -47.24 19.65 -24.23
CA GLY A 452 -47.21 20.93 -24.92
C GLY A 452 -46.78 20.80 -26.39
N PHE A 453 -45.73 20.03 -26.67
CA PHE A 453 -45.25 19.78 -28.02
C PHE A 453 -46.27 19.02 -28.87
N GLY A 454 -46.89 17.97 -28.32
CA GLY A 454 -47.94 17.20 -29.00
C GLY A 454 -49.14 18.06 -29.37
N ARG A 455 -49.52 19.01 -28.49
CA ARG A 455 -50.59 19.97 -28.76
C ARG A 455 -50.24 20.91 -29.92
N VAL A 456 -49.03 21.50 -29.93
CA VAL A 456 -48.57 22.38 -31.02
C VAL A 456 -48.50 21.63 -32.36
N MET A 457 -48.07 20.36 -32.36
CA MET A 457 -48.04 19.54 -33.58
C MET A 457 -49.44 19.27 -34.13
N ARG A 458 -50.42 18.97 -33.27
CA ARG A 458 -51.82 18.83 -33.69
C ARG A 458 -52.39 20.13 -34.25
N GLU A 459 -52.12 21.26 -33.61
CA GLU A 459 -52.55 22.59 -34.08
C GLU A 459 -51.91 22.96 -35.44
N ARG A 460 -50.64 22.62 -35.66
CA ARG A 460 -49.98 22.78 -36.97
C ARG A 460 -50.58 21.90 -38.06
N LYS A 461 -50.84 20.63 -37.76
CA LYS A 461 -51.42 19.69 -38.73
C LYS A 461 -52.86 20.08 -39.11
N ALA A 462 -53.65 20.51 -38.15
CA ALA A 462 -55.00 21.04 -38.40
C ALA A 462 -54.95 22.30 -39.28
N ARG A 463 -53.97 23.19 -39.07
CA ARG A 463 -53.78 24.38 -39.92
C ARG A 463 -53.36 24.06 -41.35
N LEU A 464 -52.43 23.13 -41.55
CA LEU A 464 -52.01 22.72 -42.89
C LEU A 464 -53.21 22.18 -43.68
N GLY A 465 -54.08 21.39 -43.04
CA GLY A 465 -55.33 20.94 -43.64
C GLY A 465 -56.33 22.08 -43.91
N GLU A 466 -56.45 23.08 -43.01
CA GLU A 466 -57.28 24.27 -43.26
C GLU A 466 -56.72 25.12 -44.43
N GLU A 467 -55.41 25.30 -44.54
CA GLU A 467 -54.78 26.07 -45.63
C GLU A 467 -54.90 25.35 -46.98
N GLU A 468 -54.71 24.03 -47.03
CA GLU A 468 -54.94 23.21 -48.22
C GLU A 468 -56.41 23.26 -48.66
N ALA A 469 -57.37 23.15 -47.73
CA ALA A 469 -58.79 23.26 -48.02
C ALA A 469 -59.20 24.66 -48.51
N VAL A 470 -58.56 25.71 -48.00
CA VAL A 470 -58.76 27.09 -48.46
C VAL A 470 -58.18 27.31 -49.85
N GLU A 471 -57.00 26.76 -50.13
CA GLU A 471 -56.36 26.86 -51.44
C GLU A 471 -57.15 26.08 -52.51
N GLU A 472 -57.69 24.92 -52.16
CA GLU A 472 -58.58 24.12 -53.02
C GLU A 472 -59.91 24.83 -53.27
N ALA A 473 -60.52 25.43 -52.25
CA ALA A 473 -61.72 26.25 -52.39
C ALA A 473 -61.49 27.52 -53.23
N LEU A 474 -60.29 28.12 -53.15
CA LEU A 474 -59.91 29.29 -53.94
C LEU A 474 -59.61 28.96 -55.40
N LYS A 475 -59.10 27.74 -55.71
CA LYS A 475 -58.84 27.28 -57.09
C LYS A 475 -60.11 27.19 -57.95
N GLY A 476 -61.29 27.10 -57.35
CA GLY A 476 -62.58 27.06 -58.05
C GLY A 476 -63.27 28.41 -58.34
N LEU A 477 -62.67 29.56 -58.00
CA LEU A 477 -63.30 30.89 -58.08
C LEU A 477 -62.60 31.83 -59.08
N SER A 478 -63.39 32.61 -59.83
CA SER A 478 -62.89 33.61 -60.80
C SER A 478 -62.30 34.86 -60.12
N GLU A 479 -61.41 35.60 -60.80
CA GLU A 479 -60.67 36.75 -60.22
C GLU A 479 -61.58 37.87 -59.68
N GLU A 480 -62.77 38.08 -60.25
CA GLU A 480 -63.73 39.08 -59.77
C GLU A 480 -64.47 38.64 -58.49
N GLU A 481 -64.74 37.35 -58.33
CA GLU A 481 -65.41 36.80 -57.13
C GLU A 481 -64.48 36.79 -55.91
N ARG A 482 -63.16 36.72 -56.14
CA ARG A 482 -62.14 36.81 -55.08
C ARG A 482 -62.05 38.20 -54.44
N LYS A 483 -62.41 39.27 -55.15
CA LYS A 483 -62.33 40.66 -54.66
C LYS A 483 -63.58 41.12 -53.90
N THR A 484 -64.74 40.53 -54.16
CA THR A 484 -66.04 40.97 -53.61
C THR A 484 -66.47 40.20 -52.37
N LYS A 485 -66.07 38.92 -52.21
CA LYS A 485 -66.30 38.18 -50.96
C LYS A 485 -65.13 38.39 -50.00
N LYS A 486 -65.35 39.14 -48.91
CA LYS A 486 -64.59 38.90 -47.67
C LYS A 486 -64.92 37.47 -47.23
N VAL A 487 -64.12 36.50 -47.65
CA VAL A 487 -64.26 35.10 -47.26
C VAL A 487 -64.05 35.01 -45.75
N THR A 488 -65.15 35.06 -45.00
CA THR A 488 -65.17 34.73 -43.58
C THR A 488 -65.49 33.26 -43.51
N ILE A 489 -64.45 32.45 -43.34
CA ILE A 489 -64.57 30.99 -43.23
C ILE A 489 -65.15 30.69 -41.84
N VAL A 490 -66.42 30.32 -41.79
CA VAL A 490 -66.96 29.58 -40.64
C VAL A 490 -66.52 28.13 -40.86
N ALA A 491 -65.40 27.76 -40.23
CA ALA A 491 -64.92 26.39 -40.26
C ALA A 491 -65.95 25.49 -39.53
N GLY A 492 -66.41 24.46 -40.23
CA GLY A 492 -67.39 23.50 -39.74
C GLY A 492 -66.95 22.75 -38.48
N GLU A 493 -67.96 22.31 -37.74
CA GLU A 493 -67.84 21.41 -36.61
C GLU A 493 -67.04 20.15 -36.98
N VAL A 494 -66.06 19.79 -36.14
CA VAL A 494 -65.51 18.43 -36.09
C VAL A 494 -66.29 17.70 -34.99
N PRO A 495 -66.93 16.55 -35.27
CA PRO A 495 -67.62 15.79 -34.23
C PRO A 495 -66.60 15.18 -33.25
N ILE A 496 -67.08 15.09 -32.01
CA ILE A 496 -66.40 14.77 -30.73
C ILE A 496 -65.48 13.56 -30.80
#